data_AF-A0AAE6ZMX6-F1
#
_entry.id   AF-A0AAE6ZMX6-F1
#
_cell.length_a   1.000
_cell.length_b   1.000
_cell.length_c   1.000
_cell.angle_alpha   90.00
_cell.angle_beta   90.00
_cell.angle_gamma   90.00
#
_symmetry.space_group_name_H-M   'P 1'
#
loop_
_entity.id
_entity.type
_entity.pdbx_description
1 polymer ?
#
loop_
_entity_poly.entity_id
_entity_poly.type
_entity_poly.pdbx_seq_one_letter_code
_entity_poly.pdbx_strand_id
1 'polypeptide(L)'
;MKESLKKYLEYLDSDEEFSFKVRMDAEWDDDAYQEFIRLTMAVINDYKDDYLVPVPVALFFATGLKQLTGMVTNPLFFKTASPEYEALVRRRVAELEDLQQQFLSGELFARS
;
A
#
# COMPACT_ATOMS: atom_id res chain seq x y z
N MET A 1 -7.64 0.19 20.63
CA MET A 1 -7.35 -0.01 19.20
C MET A 1 -8.60 0.36 18.42
N LYS A 2 -8.53 1.28 17.45
CA LYS A 2 -9.69 1.68 16.63
C LYS A 2 -10.08 0.55 15.68
N GLU A 3 -11.34 0.55 15.23
CA GLU A 3 -11.90 -0.52 14.41
C GLU A 3 -11.22 -0.62 13.04
N SER A 4 -10.84 0.50 12.42
CA SER A 4 -10.02 0.55 11.21
C SER A 4 -8.71 -0.22 11.35
N LEU A 5 -8.00 -0.03 12.47
CA LEU A 5 -6.73 -0.70 12.72
C LEU A 5 -6.91 -2.21 12.92
N LYS A 6 -8.00 -2.66 13.55
CA LYS A 6 -8.31 -4.09 13.66
C LYS A 6 -8.51 -4.72 12.29
N LYS A 7 -9.35 -4.12 11.43
CA LYS A 7 -9.61 -4.62 10.07
C LYS A 7 -8.35 -4.62 9.21
N TYR A 8 -7.52 -3.60 9.35
CA TYR A 8 -6.23 -3.54 8.67
C TYR A 8 -5.30 -4.68 9.12
N LEU A 9 -5.20 -4.94 10.42
CA LEU A 9 -4.39 -6.04 10.95
C LEU A 9 -4.93 -7.42 10.53
N GLU A 10 -6.24 -7.61 10.58
CA GLU A 10 -6.89 -8.85 10.09
C GLU A 10 -6.61 -9.08 8.60
N TYR A 11 -6.60 -8.01 7.80
CA TYR A 11 -6.22 -8.10 6.39
C TYR A 11 -4.73 -8.42 6.20
N LEU A 12 -3.84 -7.79 6.99
CA LEU A 12 -2.40 -8.06 6.91
C LEU A 12 -2.04 -9.51 7.28
N ASP A 13 -2.82 -10.13 8.17
CA ASP A 13 -2.65 -11.52 8.58
C ASP A 13 -3.33 -12.52 7.61
N SER A 14 -4.00 -12.03 6.57
CA SER A 14 -4.73 -12.88 5.61
C SER A 14 -3.88 -13.27 4.39
N ASP A 15 -4.20 -14.42 3.80
CA ASP A 15 -3.62 -14.87 2.53
C ASP A 15 -4.03 -13.97 1.34
N GLU A 16 -4.96 -13.04 1.57
CA GLU A 16 -5.45 -12.06 0.60
C GLU A 16 -4.66 -10.74 0.63
N GLU A 17 -3.64 -10.63 1.49
CA GLU A 17 -2.81 -9.44 1.63
C GLU A 17 -2.06 -9.12 0.33
N PHE A 18 -2.25 -7.90 -0.16
CA PHE A 18 -1.77 -7.46 -1.46
C PHE A 18 -0.26 -7.62 -1.65
N SER A 19 0.56 -7.16 -0.69
CA SER A 19 2.02 -7.23 -0.78
C SER A 19 2.53 -8.68 -0.71
N PHE A 20 1.83 -9.56 -0.02
CA PHE A 20 2.09 -10.99 0.03
C PHE A 20 1.79 -11.65 -1.31
N LYS A 21 0.61 -11.38 -1.91
CA LYS A 21 0.29 -11.86 -3.26
C LYS A 21 1.30 -11.40 -4.30
N VAL A 22 1.67 -10.12 -4.30
CA VAL A 22 2.71 -9.59 -5.22
C VAL A 22 4.04 -10.32 -5.04
N ARG A 23 4.41 -10.69 -3.81
CA ARG A 23 5.64 -11.47 -3.52
C ARG A 23 5.58 -12.89 -4.02
N MET A 24 4.46 -13.57 -3.77
CA MET A 24 4.32 -15.00 -4.02
C MET A 24 4.02 -15.30 -5.48
N ASP A 25 3.17 -14.49 -6.10
CA ASP A 25 2.61 -14.74 -7.42
C ASP A 25 3.30 -13.91 -8.51
N ALA A 26 4.12 -12.92 -8.12
CA ALA A 26 4.72 -11.95 -9.03
C ALA A 26 3.67 -11.26 -9.94
N GLU A 27 2.48 -11.02 -9.36
CA GLU A 27 1.33 -10.43 -10.03
C GLU A 27 0.75 -9.29 -9.19
N TRP A 28 0.24 -8.27 -9.87
CA TRP A 28 -0.46 -7.13 -9.30
C TRP A 28 -1.96 -7.30 -9.52
N ASP A 29 -2.65 -7.71 -8.47
CA ASP A 29 -4.09 -7.69 -8.41
C ASP A 29 -4.57 -6.27 -8.04
N ASP A 30 -5.19 -5.55 -8.99
CA ASP A 30 -5.63 -4.17 -8.77
C ASP A 30 -6.78 -4.09 -7.75
N ASP A 31 -7.63 -5.11 -7.64
CA ASP A 31 -8.71 -5.14 -6.65
C ASP A 31 -8.13 -5.30 -5.23
N ALA A 32 -7.15 -6.20 -5.07
CA ALA A 32 -6.41 -6.34 -3.81
C ALA A 32 -5.65 -5.06 -3.44
N TYR A 33 -5.03 -4.39 -4.43
CA TYR A 33 -4.39 -3.09 -4.23
C TYR A 33 -5.39 -2.03 -3.74
N GLN A 34 -6.56 -1.91 -4.39
CA GLN A 34 -7.59 -0.96 -3.99
C GLN A 34 -8.06 -1.22 -2.56
N GLU A 35 -8.27 -2.47 -2.19
CA GLU A 35 -8.69 -2.85 -0.83
C GLU A 35 -7.62 -2.49 0.21
N PHE A 36 -6.35 -2.81 -0.08
CA PHE A 36 -5.24 -2.46 0.79
C PHE A 36 -5.12 -0.94 1.01
N ILE A 37 -5.24 -0.14 -0.05
CA ILE A 37 -5.24 1.33 0.05
C ILE A 37 -6.44 1.83 0.85
N ARG A 38 -7.64 1.29 0.59
CA ARG A 38 -8.86 1.66 1.31
C ARG A 38 -8.70 1.43 2.81
N LEU A 39 -8.17 0.28 3.22
CA LEU A 39 -7.93 -0.05 4.62
C LEU A 39 -6.85 0.85 5.24
N THR A 40 -5.74 1.09 4.52
CA THR A 40 -4.66 1.97 4.96
C THR A 40 -5.16 3.39 5.21
N MET A 41 -5.92 3.95 4.26
CA MET A 41 -6.50 5.29 4.39
C MET A 41 -7.56 5.37 5.47
N ALA A 42 -8.33 4.30 5.72
CA ALA A 42 -9.26 4.25 6.84
C ALA A 42 -8.50 4.35 8.18
N VAL A 43 -7.36 3.68 8.33
CA VAL A 43 -6.52 3.81 9.53
C VAL A 43 -5.96 5.23 9.66
N ILE A 44 -5.40 5.79 8.60
CA ILE A 44 -4.83 7.15 8.63
C ILE A 44 -5.89 8.17 9.04
N ASN A 45 -7.08 8.12 8.43
CA ASN A 45 -8.18 9.02 8.74
C ASN A 45 -8.68 8.86 10.18
N ASP A 46 -8.80 7.63 10.67
CA ASP A 46 -9.22 7.37 12.04
C ASP A 46 -8.20 7.89 13.06
N TYR A 47 -6.90 7.85 12.74
CA TYR A 47 -5.81 8.27 13.62
C TYR A 47 -5.32 9.70 13.36
N LYS A 48 -5.96 10.46 12.45
CA LYS A 48 -5.46 11.78 12.02
C LYS A 48 -5.34 12.82 13.15
N ASP A 49 -6.20 12.70 14.15
CA ASP A 49 -6.26 13.59 15.32
C ASP A 49 -5.50 13.01 16.53
N ASP A 50 -4.94 11.81 16.40
CA ASP A 50 -4.10 11.21 17.43
C ASP A 50 -2.65 11.65 17.24
N TYR A 51 -1.89 11.73 18.34
CA TYR A 51 -0.47 12.08 18.29
C TYR A 51 0.43 11.00 17.68
N LEU A 52 -0.09 9.79 17.44
CA LEU A 52 0.69 8.63 17.06
C LEU A 52 0.01 7.86 15.92
N VAL A 53 0.81 7.53 14.90
CA VAL A 53 0.39 6.64 13.80
C VAL A 53 0.65 5.19 14.20
N PRO A 54 -0.27 4.25 13.90
CA PRO A 54 -0.02 2.83 14.10
C PRO A 54 1.24 2.33 13.39
N VAL A 55 2.08 1.60 14.12
CA VAL A 55 3.37 1.07 13.64
C VAL A 55 3.26 0.31 12.31
N PRO A 56 2.27 -0.58 12.08
CA PRO A 56 2.15 -1.30 10.81
C PRO A 56 2.01 -0.37 9.59
N VAL A 57 1.22 0.69 9.70
CA VAL A 57 1.05 1.69 8.63
C VAL A 57 2.36 2.46 8.42
N ALA A 58 3.00 2.89 9.51
CA ALA A 58 4.28 3.58 9.44
C ALA A 58 5.37 2.71 8.80
N LEU A 59 5.42 1.41 9.11
CA LEU A 59 6.38 0.46 8.54
C LEU A 59 6.15 0.22 7.05
N PHE A 60 4.88 0.18 6.61
CA PHE A 60 4.56 0.10 5.19
C PHE A 60 5.17 1.27 4.43
N PHE A 61 4.91 2.52 4.85
CA PHE A 61 5.46 3.69 4.17
C PHE A 61 6.98 3.83 4.38
N ALA A 62 7.54 3.40 5.51
CA ALA A 62 8.99 3.52 5.74
C ALA A 62 9.82 2.48 4.96
N THR A 63 9.29 1.27 4.80
CA THR A 63 10.07 0.13 4.28
C THR A 63 9.30 -0.78 3.35
N GLY A 64 8.02 -1.06 3.64
CA GLY A 64 7.20 -1.98 2.85
C GLY A 64 7.03 -1.54 1.40
N LEU A 65 6.79 -0.24 1.16
CA LEU A 65 6.62 0.28 -0.20
C LEU A 65 7.88 0.06 -1.05
N LYS A 66 9.08 0.31 -0.49
CA LYS A 66 10.34 0.09 -1.22
C LYS A 66 10.54 -1.37 -1.61
N GLN A 67 10.13 -2.31 -0.76
CA GLN A 67 10.19 -3.73 -1.07
C GLN A 67 9.22 -4.09 -2.19
N LEU A 68 7.98 -3.59 -2.11
CA LEU A 68 6.95 -3.76 -3.13
C LEU A 68 7.41 -3.20 -4.49
N THR A 69 7.87 -1.94 -4.52
CA THR A 69 8.31 -1.30 -5.77
C THR A 69 9.56 -1.96 -6.34
N GLY A 70 10.46 -2.47 -5.49
CA GLY A 70 11.62 -3.25 -5.92
C GLY A 70 11.27 -4.53 -6.68
N MET A 71 10.14 -5.17 -6.36
CA MET A 71 9.68 -6.37 -7.07
C MET A 71 9.09 -6.03 -8.43
N VAL A 72 8.21 -5.02 -8.49
CA VAL A 72 7.51 -4.67 -9.73
C VAL A 72 8.41 -3.93 -10.72
N THR A 73 9.56 -3.40 -10.27
CA THR A 73 10.59 -2.83 -11.16
C THR A 73 11.51 -3.88 -11.79
N ASN A 74 11.44 -5.14 -11.34
CA ASN A 74 12.18 -6.24 -11.96
C ASN A 74 11.65 -6.50 -13.39
N PRO A 75 12.50 -6.52 -14.43
CA PRO A 75 12.06 -6.80 -15.80
C PRO A 75 11.33 -8.14 -15.96
N LEU A 76 11.60 -9.12 -15.09
CA LEU A 76 10.93 -10.41 -15.11
C LEU A 76 9.44 -10.32 -14.69
N PHE A 77 9.07 -9.31 -13.90
CA PHE A 77 7.69 -9.08 -13.47
C PHE A 77 6.76 -8.83 -14.66
N PHE A 78 7.23 -8.09 -15.68
CA PHE A 78 6.44 -7.78 -16.87
C PHE A 78 6.72 -8.70 -18.07
N LYS A 79 7.52 -9.76 -17.91
CA LYS A 79 8.00 -10.58 -19.04
C LYS A 79 6.88 -11.13 -19.93
N THR A 80 5.73 -11.43 -19.34
CA THR A 80 4.55 -11.98 -20.05
C THR A 80 3.33 -11.07 -19.97
N ALA A 81 3.50 -9.86 -19.44
CA ALA A 81 2.42 -8.91 -19.23
C ALA A 81 2.03 -8.18 -20.52
N SER A 82 0.78 -7.73 -20.59
CA SER A 82 0.35 -6.82 -21.65
C SER A 82 0.84 -5.39 -21.37
N PRO A 83 1.00 -4.54 -22.40
CA PRO A 83 1.34 -3.13 -22.22
C PRO A 83 0.34 -2.37 -21.34
N GLU A 84 -0.95 -2.72 -21.40
CA GLU A 84 -2.01 -2.11 -20.59
C GLU A 84 -1.83 -2.44 -19.11
N TYR A 85 -1.50 -3.69 -18.80
CA TYR A 85 -1.22 -4.12 -17.44
C TYR A 85 0.06 -3.44 -16.92
N GLU A 86 1.12 -3.37 -17.72
CA GLU A 86 2.34 -2.67 -17.33
C GLU A 86 2.07 -1.18 -17.03
N ALA A 87 1.28 -0.52 -17.89
CA ALA A 87 0.89 0.87 -17.68
C ALA A 87 0.04 1.05 -16.41
N LEU A 88 -0.87 0.12 -16.12
CA LEU A 88 -1.67 0.11 -14.89
C LEU A 88 -0.76 0.02 -13.65
N VAL A 89 0.13 -0.98 -13.60
CA VAL A 89 1.03 -1.18 -12.45
C VAL A 89 1.93 0.04 -12.25
N ARG A 90 2.51 0.58 -13.33
CA ARG A 90 3.34 1.79 -13.25
C ARG A 90 2.58 2.99 -12.71
N ARG A 91 1.32 3.17 -13.12
CA ARG A 91 0.45 4.22 -12.57
C ARG A 91 0.21 4.02 -11.07
N ARG A 92 -0.10 2.80 -10.62
CA ARG A 92 -0.33 2.52 -9.18
C ARG A 92 0.91 2.69 -8.34
N VAL A 93 2.08 2.35 -8.87
CA VAL A 93 3.36 2.63 -8.20
C VAL A 93 3.55 4.13 -8.00
N ALA A 94 3.29 4.94 -9.04
CA ALA A 94 3.38 6.40 -8.90
C ALA A 94 2.38 6.95 -7.88
N GLU A 95 1.14 6.44 -7.85
CA GLU A 95 0.13 6.78 -6.84
C GLU A 95 0.61 6.44 -5.41
N LEU A 96 1.26 5.28 -5.22
CA LEU A 96 1.83 4.88 -3.93
C LEU A 96 3.03 5.74 -3.50
N GLU A 97 3.91 6.09 -4.44
CA GLU A 97 5.05 6.96 -4.18
C GLU A 97 4.59 8.36 -3.77
N ASP A 98 3.58 8.91 -4.44
CA ASP A 98 2.94 10.16 -4.07
C ASP A 98 2.29 10.07 -2.68
N LEU A 99 1.54 9.01 -2.40
CA LEU A 99 0.95 8.77 -1.09
C LEU A 99 2.00 8.64 0.03
N GLN A 100 3.15 8.02 -0.26
CA GLN A 100 4.28 7.96 0.66
C GLN A 100 4.84 9.35 0.95
N GLN A 101 5.00 10.20 -0.07
CA GLN A 101 5.45 11.58 0.14
C GLN A 101 4.46 12.36 1.01
N GLN A 102 3.16 12.26 0.75
CA GLN A 102 2.12 12.89 1.57
C GLN A 102 2.13 12.36 3.02
N PHE A 103 2.38 11.07 3.22
CA PHE A 103 2.51 10.48 4.54
C PHE A 103 3.73 11.02 5.30
N LEU A 104 4.90 11.03 4.64
CA LEU A 104 6.17 11.43 5.24
C LEU A 104 6.27 12.94 5.48
N SER A 105 5.61 13.75 4.65
CA SER A 105 5.50 15.21 4.84
C SER A 105 4.53 15.58 5.96
N GLY A 106 3.68 14.64 6.40
CA GLY A 106 2.60 14.87 7.35
C GLY A 106 1.34 15.47 6.72
N GLU A 107 1.30 15.64 5.40
CA GLU A 107 0.13 16.20 4.67
C GLU A 107 -1.14 15.39 4.92
N LEU A 108 -1.05 14.06 5.00
CA LEU A 108 -2.20 13.20 5.32
C LEU A 108 -2.78 13.43 6.72
N PHE A 109 -2.06 14.14 7.58
CA PHE A 109 -2.45 14.48 8.95
C PHE A 109 -2.71 15.98 9.14
N ALA A 110 -2.54 16.78 8.08
CA ALA A 110 -2.84 18.20 8.12
C ALA A 110 -4.36 18.41 8.26
N ARG A 111 -4.78 19.27 9.20
CA ARG A 111 -6.18 19.62 9.37
C ARG A 111 -6.62 20.56 8.25
N SER A 112 -7.58 20.12 7.44
CA SER A 112 -8.35 20.96 6.51
C SER A 112 -9.38 21.81 7.24
#